data_AF-A0A0B3AYT7-F1
#
_entry.id   AF-A0A0B3AYT7-F1
#
_cell.length_a   1.000
_cell.length_b   1.000
_cell.length_c   1.000
_cell.angle_alpha   90.00
_cell.angle_beta   90.00
_cell.angle_gamma   90.00
#
_symmetry.space_group_name_H-M   'P 1'
#
loop_
_entity.id
_entity.type
_entity.pdbx_description
1 polymer ?
#
loop_
_entity_poly.entity_id
_entity_poly.type
_entity_poly.pdbx_seq_one_letter_code
_entity_poly.pdbx_strand_id
1 'polypeptide(L)'
;MKHLYQCIFILSMFFLLSFFVYADETNSTEVSVAEETTGFSAQNGFDWLTEQIDSDGSVDGDVKKTSFTLLALDAAGYDTSASQVWLETQFSSDTCYPMGACSVPETSYAVLALYEMQDDAHFDALSLWYADALSAADLSGTWNLEVVTSANGTCTVSYELEGTLKEVDIIVDEGVFTACGASHFLDLNSCLQAGLLSSYPGIILNVDCGDLTGNVVLAHVYKSVSTYYLLANENAAQAEFQVNNGCFGKATGSSCDVESTLYAGWALSKLDSSLNTLVYLKENYDDSQAERIALFSLVMNDESYLDDLVALQKSDGSFERDHYTTALAILALGDSSLYSAEVEDAKSYLREEQTSEGHWGENVENTALILYAAFSGDQVSPSTVSDDETVVSECDTDADCGLLYSEGYICDDGQCVFASSFCQTDSDCDTGEVCLDSSCVASDCDYGEYCKAGESCCDYVAGYNENVYNCPSDCNCGDGVCDGIESDASSGDSDYCAEDCGGEKEEEQEDVSGSLEGDVEEDNGSGILTWIIVLLLLIGLGVGGYFAYKKGYLDTILQKFKKSGGKGPSQQVQPSYNPFTSRVQGPPKRPY
;
A
#
# COMPACT_ATOMS: atom_id res chain seq x y z
N MET A 1 57.62 22.42 35.72
CA MET A 1 57.12 22.44 34.32
C MET A 1 58.19 22.34 33.22
N LYS A 2 59.50 22.18 33.51
CA LYS A 2 60.52 21.83 32.49
C LYS A 2 60.98 20.36 32.51
N HIS A 3 60.55 19.55 33.49
CA HIS A 3 60.90 18.12 33.57
C HIS A 3 59.77 17.17 33.15
N LEU A 4 58.57 17.68 32.81
CA LEU A 4 57.46 16.85 32.32
C LEU A 4 57.51 16.67 30.79
N TYR A 5 58.05 17.65 30.05
CA TYR A 5 58.20 17.59 28.60
C TYR A 5 59.35 16.68 28.14
N GLN A 6 60.33 16.39 28.99
CA GLN A 6 61.46 15.52 28.66
C GLN A 6 61.12 14.02 28.79
N CYS A 7 60.09 13.66 29.56
CA CYS A 7 59.62 12.27 29.67
C CYS A 7 58.66 11.87 28.54
N ILE A 8 57.89 12.82 27.98
CA ILE A 8 56.94 12.54 26.90
C ILE A 8 57.66 12.33 25.55
N PHE A 9 58.80 13.00 25.34
CA PHE A 9 59.58 12.88 24.10
C PHE A 9 60.41 11.58 24.02
N ILE A 10 60.73 10.95 25.16
CA ILE A 10 61.48 9.68 25.22
C ILE A 10 60.54 8.47 25.09
N LEU A 11 59.27 8.59 25.51
CA LEU A 11 58.26 7.55 25.30
C LEU A 11 57.77 7.47 23.84
N SER A 12 57.70 8.60 23.12
CA SER A 12 57.27 8.61 21.71
C SER A 12 58.34 8.09 20.74
N MET A 13 59.61 8.09 21.14
CA MET A 13 60.72 7.55 20.32
C MET A 13 60.90 6.03 20.47
N PHE A 14 60.36 5.42 21.53
CA PHE A 14 60.41 3.97 21.76
C PHE A 14 59.29 3.21 21.03
N PHE A 15 58.18 3.87 20.70
CA PHE A 15 57.08 3.25 19.94
C PHE A 15 57.29 3.27 18.41
N LEU A 16 58.22 4.10 17.91
CA LEU A 16 58.54 4.21 16.48
C LEU A 16 59.76 3.38 16.03
N LEU A 17 60.38 2.62 16.95
CA LEU A 17 61.54 1.76 16.67
C LEU A 17 61.24 0.26 16.80
N SER A 18 59.98 -0.13 17.00
CA SER A 18 59.52 -1.52 17.02
C SER A 18 58.91 -2.00 15.69
N PHE A 19 59.06 -1.24 14.60
CA PHE A 19 58.52 -1.59 13.27
C PHE A 19 59.54 -2.04 12.22
N PHE A 20 60.80 -2.25 12.60
CA PHE A 20 61.78 -2.87 11.71
C PHE A 20 62.60 -3.89 12.49
N VAL A 21 62.43 -5.17 12.11
CA VAL A 21 63.33 -6.34 12.26
C VAL A 21 62.49 -7.56 12.68
N TYR A 22 61.93 -8.26 11.69
CA TYR A 22 62.18 -9.70 11.50
C TYR A 22 61.58 -10.15 10.16
N ALA A 23 62.44 -10.20 9.14
CA ALA A 23 62.26 -11.12 8.02
C ALA A 23 63.33 -12.19 8.22
N ASP A 24 62.92 -13.42 8.52
CA ASP A 24 63.71 -14.60 8.20
C ASP A 24 62.79 -15.82 8.07
N GLU A 25 63.12 -16.63 7.07
CA GLU A 25 62.40 -17.79 6.57
C GLU A 25 62.35 -18.93 7.61
N THR A 26 61.16 -19.51 7.82
CA THR A 26 61.06 -20.97 7.94
C THR A 26 59.75 -21.45 7.32
N ASN A 27 59.93 -22.13 6.19
CA ASN A 27 58.98 -23.02 5.55
C ASN A 27 58.52 -24.13 6.51
N SER A 28 57.26 -24.11 6.92
CA SER A 28 56.53 -25.30 7.34
C SER A 28 55.08 -25.16 6.90
N THR A 29 54.73 -25.81 5.80
CA THR A 29 53.37 -26.16 5.42
C THR A 29 52.74 -27.01 6.52
N GLU A 30 52.08 -26.37 7.47
CA GLU A 30 50.88 -26.93 8.08
C GLU A 30 49.70 -26.31 7.34
N VAL A 31 49.02 -27.14 6.56
CA VAL A 31 47.67 -26.83 6.07
C VAL A 31 46.79 -26.78 7.31
N SER A 32 46.65 -25.59 7.89
CA SER A 32 45.45 -25.29 8.66
C SER A 32 44.34 -25.28 7.63
N VAL A 33 43.53 -26.33 7.62
CA VAL A 33 42.17 -26.23 7.08
C VAL A 33 41.53 -25.12 7.90
N ALA A 34 41.49 -23.91 7.34
CA ALA A 34 40.53 -22.93 7.79
C ALA A 34 39.18 -23.61 7.58
N GLU A 35 38.41 -23.79 8.65
CA GLU A 35 36.97 -23.94 8.47
C GLU A 35 36.55 -22.71 7.67
N GLU A 36 36.14 -22.91 6.41
CA GLU A 36 35.38 -21.92 5.70
C GLU A 36 34.14 -21.66 6.55
N THR A 37 34.14 -20.54 7.28
CA THR A 37 32.88 -19.95 7.72
C THR A 37 32.14 -19.63 6.44
N THR A 38 31.17 -20.48 6.09
CA THR A 38 30.27 -20.26 4.97
C THR A 38 29.57 -18.94 5.23
N GLY A 39 30.07 -17.88 4.58
CA GLY A 39 29.52 -16.54 4.73
C GLY A 39 28.13 -16.48 4.11
N PHE A 40 27.32 -15.55 4.61
CA PHE A 40 26.03 -15.22 4.01
C PHE A 40 26.16 -14.97 2.50
N SER A 41 25.21 -15.48 1.73
CA SER A 41 25.06 -15.29 0.29
C SER A 41 23.59 -15.17 -0.07
N ALA A 42 23.13 -13.96 -0.43
CA ALA A 42 21.79 -13.75 -0.96
C ALA A 42 21.58 -14.57 -2.25
N GLN A 43 22.58 -14.60 -3.14
CA GLN A 43 22.57 -15.42 -4.36
C GLN A 43 22.25 -16.89 -4.07
N ASN A 44 22.93 -17.50 -3.09
CA ASN A 44 22.67 -18.92 -2.77
C ASN A 44 21.25 -19.13 -2.27
N GLY A 45 20.68 -18.15 -1.55
CA GLY A 45 19.30 -18.21 -1.08
C GLY A 45 18.30 -18.16 -2.24
N PHE A 46 18.48 -17.24 -3.18
CA PHE A 46 17.62 -17.16 -4.36
C PHE A 46 17.78 -18.37 -5.28
N ASP A 47 19.00 -18.84 -5.52
CA ASP A 47 19.26 -20.05 -6.32
C ASP A 47 18.59 -21.28 -5.69
N TRP A 48 18.73 -21.46 -4.37
CA TRP A 48 18.04 -22.53 -3.65
C TRP A 48 16.52 -22.43 -3.77
N LEU A 49 15.98 -21.21 -3.73
CA LEU A 49 14.54 -20.99 -3.83
C LEU A 49 14.01 -21.33 -5.24
N THR A 50 14.75 -20.97 -6.29
CA THR A 50 14.43 -21.37 -7.67
C THR A 50 14.44 -22.89 -7.84
N GLU A 51 15.34 -23.61 -7.16
CA GLU A 51 15.37 -25.09 -7.18
C GLU A 51 14.13 -25.74 -6.53
N GLN A 52 13.33 -24.99 -5.76
CA GLN A 52 12.09 -25.48 -5.16
C GLN A 52 10.88 -25.37 -6.09
N ILE A 53 11.01 -24.71 -7.24
CA ILE A 53 9.93 -24.55 -8.20
C ILE A 53 9.79 -25.86 -9.01
N ASP A 54 8.61 -26.47 -8.92
CA ASP A 54 8.21 -27.63 -9.67
C ASP A 54 8.07 -27.31 -11.17
N SER A 55 8.06 -28.34 -12.02
CA SER A 55 7.97 -28.16 -13.47
C SER A 55 6.69 -27.48 -13.95
N ASP A 56 5.64 -27.46 -13.12
CA ASP A 56 4.38 -26.78 -13.41
C ASP A 56 4.37 -25.31 -12.94
N GLY A 57 5.48 -24.82 -12.39
CA GLY A 57 5.62 -23.47 -11.84
C GLY A 57 5.21 -23.34 -10.37
N SER A 58 4.65 -24.38 -9.77
CA SER A 58 4.26 -24.34 -8.36
C SER A 58 5.44 -24.58 -7.42
N VAL A 59 5.24 -24.33 -6.12
CA VAL A 59 6.12 -24.87 -5.08
C VAL A 59 5.30 -25.82 -4.20
N ASP A 60 5.53 -27.13 -4.33
CA ASP A 60 4.76 -28.20 -3.68
C ASP A 60 3.23 -28.15 -3.98
N GLY A 61 2.81 -27.48 -5.07
CA GLY A 61 1.39 -27.25 -5.36
C GLY A 61 0.66 -26.38 -4.31
N ASP A 62 1.38 -25.54 -3.56
CA ASP A 62 0.86 -24.75 -2.45
C ASP A 62 0.84 -23.24 -2.78
N VAL A 63 -0.31 -22.59 -2.59
CA VAL A 63 -0.50 -21.17 -2.95
C VAL A 63 0.34 -20.25 -2.08
N LYS A 64 0.39 -20.45 -0.76
CA LYS A 64 1.23 -19.65 0.14
C LYS A 64 2.71 -19.72 -0.24
N LYS A 65 3.25 -20.93 -0.40
CA LYS A 65 4.68 -21.11 -0.75
C LYS A 65 5.01 -20.49 -2.11
N THR A 66 4.15 -20.72 -3.09
CA THR A 66 4.33 -20.17 -4.44
C THR A 66 4.25 -18.64 -4.41
N SER A 67 3.28 -18.06 -3.68
CA SER A 67 3.11 -16.61 -3.54
C SER A 67 4.31 -15.93 -2.89
N PHE A 68 4.84 -16.48 -1.80
CA PHE A 68 6.03 -15.91 -1.17
C PHE A 68 7.29 -16.10 -2.02
N THR A 69 7.38 -17.22 -2.75
CA THR A 69 8.47 -17.44 -3.71
C THR A 69 8.44 -16.42 -4.84
N LEU A 70 7.25 -16.15 -5.39
CA LEU A 70 7.00 -15.10 -6.37
C LEU A 70 7.45 -13.73 -5.85
N LEU A 71 6.99 -13.33 -4.66
CA LEU A 71 7.38 -12.06 -4.03
C LEU A 71 8.90 -11.89 -3.96
N ALA A 72 9.61 -12.92 -3.49
CA ALA A 72 11.05 -12.84 -3.30
C ALA A 72 11.80 -12.74 -4.62
N LEU A 73 11.45 -13.61 -5.58
CA LEU A 73 12.15 -13.71 -6.87
C LEU A 73 11.89 -12.50 -7.76
N ASP A 74 10.65 -12.04 -7.84
CA ASP A 74 10.26 -10.87 -8.64
C ASP A 74 10.97 -9.61 -8.14
N ALA A 75 10.96 -9.38 -6.82
CA ALA A 75 11.66 -8.25 -6.19
C ALA A 75 13.18 -8.25 -6.43
N ALA A 76 13.76 -9.41 -6.73
CA ALA A 76 15.17 -9.60 -7.06
C ALA A 76 15.46 -9.66 -8.58
N GLY A 77 14.44 -9.54 -9.43
CA GLY A 77 14.55 -9.55 -10.89
C GLY A 77 14.74 -10.93 -11.53
N TYR A 78 14.34 -12.01 -10.84
CA TYR A 78 14.30 -13.36 -11.42
C TYR A 78 13.03 -13.54 -12.27
N ASP A 79 13.09 -14.46 -13.24
CA ASP A 79 11.91 -14.83 -14.02
C ASP A 79 10.94 -15.65 -13.18
N THR A 80 9.72 -15.13 -13.04
CA THR A 80 8.63 -15.68 -12.23
C THR A 80 7.43 -16.12 -13.08
N SER A 81 7.54 -16.04 -14.42
CA SER A 81 6.41 -16.20 -15.35
C SER A 81 5.69 -17.55 -15.18
N ALA A 82 6.44 -18.65 -15.03
CA ALA A 82 5.83 -19.98 -14.83
C ALA A 82 5.03 -20.06 -13.52
N SER A 83 5.53 -19.47 -12.44
CA SER A 83 4.85 -19.45 -11.15
C SER A 83 3.64 -18.52 -11.13
N GLN A 84 3.68 -17.41 -11.88
CA GLN A 84 2.51 -16.53 -12.07
C GLN A 84 1.41 -17.26 -12.83
N VAL A 85 1.74 -17.89 -13.96
CA VAL A 85 0.79 -18.69 -14.75
C VAL A 85 0.18 -19.80 -13.89
N TRP A 86 0.98 -20.49 -13.08
CA TRP A 86 0.44 -21.48 -12.15
C TRP A 86 -0.52 -20.85 -11.15
N LEU A 87 -0.17 -19.72 -10.55
CA LEU A 87 -1.02 -19.02 -9.60
C LEU A 87 -2.36 -18.61 -10.24
N GLU A 88 -2.36 -18.13 -11.48
CA GLU A 88 -3.60 -17.84 -12.23
C GLU A 88 -4.49 -19.07 -12.37
N THR A 89 -3.94 -20.28 -12.58
CA THR A 89 -4.75 -21.51 -12.60
C THR A 89 -5.43 -21.83 -11.27
N GLN A 90 -4.96 -21.24 -10.18
CA GLN A 90 -5.56 -21.36 -8.85
C GLN A 90 -6.68 -20.35 -8.61
N PHE A 91 -6.95 -19.42 -9.52
CA PHE A 91 -8.08 -18.51 -9.39
C PHE A 91 -9.40 -19.25 -9.64
N SER A 92 -10.29 -19.22 -8.65
CA SER A 92 -11.59 -19.90 -8.70
C SER A 92 -12.65 -19.10 -9.46
N SER A 93 -13.65 -19.79 -10.01
CA SER A 93 -14.91 -19.17 -10.44
C SER A 93 -15.65 -18.44 -9.30
N ASP A 94 -15.36 -18.79 -8.05
CA ASP A 94 -15.88 -18.11 -6.86
C ASP A 94 -15.05 -16.86 -6.50
N THR A 95 -14.15 -16.41 -7.40
CA THR A 95 -13.32 -15.18 -7.29
C THR A 95 -12.35 -15.17 -6.10
N CYS A 96 -11.69 -16.30 -5.86
CA CYS A 96 -10.81 -16.52 -4.72
C CYS A 96 -9.80 -17.63 -4.95
N TYR A 97 -8.84 -17.77 -4.02
CA TYR A 97 -7.79 -18.78 -4.06
C TYR A 97 -7.85 -19.72 -2.84
N PRO A 98 -7.38 -20.98 -2.98
CA PRO A 98 -7.13 -21.68 -4.23
C PRO A 98 -8.43 -22.19 -4.88
N MET A 99 -8.35 -22.56 -6.16
CA MET A 99 -9.46 -23.14 -6.92
C MET A 99 -10.03 -24.36 -6.19
N GLY A 100 -11.33 -24.33 -5.91
CA GLY A 100 -12.07 -25.43 -5.28
C GLY A 100 -11.91 -25.54 -3.75
N ALA A 101 -11.09 -24.69 -3.13
CA ALA A 101 -10.89 -24.70 -1.67
C ALA A 101 -10.64 -23.28 -1.12
N CYS A 102 -11.41 -22.29 -1.59
CA CYS A 102 -11.21 -20.90 -1.24
C CYS A 102 -11.03 -20.65 0.25
N SER A 103 -9.99 -19.89 0.58
CA SER A 103 -9.67 -19.50 1.94
C SER A 103 -9.17 -18.06 1.96
N VAL A 104 -9.42 -17.38 3.09
CA VAL A 104 -8.99 -16.00 3.24
C VAL A 104 -7.47 -15.86 3.26
N PRO A 105 -6.70 -16.69 4.01
CA PRO A 105 -5.25 -16.58 4.02
C PRO A 105 -4.63 -16.81 2.63
N GLU A 106 -5.02 -17.87 1.93
CA GLU A 106 -4.46 -18.18 0.60
C GLU A 106 -4.79 -17.09 -0.43
N THR A 107 -6.02 -16.56 -0.40
CA THR A 107 -6.40 -15.41 -1.22
C THR A 107 -5.58 -14.17 -0.88
N SER A 108 -5.24 -13.97 0.40
CA SER A 108 -4.40 -12.85 0.83
C SER A 108 -2.96 -12.99 0.35
N TYR A 109 -2.37 -14.18 0.43
CA TYR A 109 -1.01 -14.41 -0.08
C TYR A 109 -0.92 -14.19 -1.58
N ALA A 110 -1.91 -14.69 -2.34
CA ALA A 110 -1.98 -14.49 -3.78
C ALA A 110 -2.09 -13.00 -4.15
N VAL A 111 -2.97 -12.24 -3.47
CA VAL A 111 -3.09 -10.78 -3.68
C VAL A 111 -1.78 -10.06 -3.42
N LEU A 112 -1.07 -10.40 -2.34
CA LEU A 112 0.21 -9.77 -2.02
C LEU A 112 1.24 -10.04 -3.13
N ALA A 113 1.32 -11.27 -3.63
CA ALA A 113 2.21 -11.63 -4.73
C ALA A 113 1.86 -10.90 -6.03
N LEU A 114 0.60 -10.96 -6.47
CA LEU A 114 0.14 -10.31 -7.70
C LEU A 114 0.32 -8.78 -7.67
N TYR A 115 0.17 -8.17 -6.49
CA TYR A 115 0.43 -6.75 -6.32
C TYR A 115 1.89 -6.38 -6.58
N GLU A 116 2.85 -7.18 -6.09
CA GLU A 116 4.28 -6.95 -6.36
C GLU A 116 4.57 -7.05 -7.86
N MET A 117 3.96 -8.02 -8.53
CA MET A 117 4.06 -8.24 -9.97
C MET A 117 3.34 -7.19 -10.81
N GLN A 118 2.59 -6.26 -10.18
CA GLN A 118 1.73 -5.27 -10.84
C GLN A 118 0.67 -5.93 -11.74
N ASP A 119 0.21 -7.12 -11.37
CA ASP A 119 -0.89 -7.83 -12.03
C ASP A 119 -2.20 -7.56 -11.27
N ASP A 120 -3.00 -6.64 -11.82
CA ASP A 120 -4.25 -6.18 -11.21
C ASP A 120 -5.51 -6.79 -11.83
N ALA A 121 -5.37 -7.79 -12.72
CA ALA A 121 -6.44 -8.34 -13.55
C ALA A 121 -7.68 -8.81 -12.76
N HIS A 122 -7.52 -9.14 -11.48
CA HIS A 122 -8.58 -9.66 -10.62
C HIS A 122 -8.87 -8.81 -9.37
N PHE A 123 -8.25 -7.64 -9.22
CA PHE A 123 -8.31 -6.88 -7.97
C PHE A 123 -9.71 -6.37 -7.62
N ASP A 124 -10.50 -5.94 -8.61
CA ASP A 124 -11.90 -5.55 -8.39
C ASP A 124 -12.76 -6.75 -7.93
N ALA A 125 -12.58 -7.90 -8.58
CA ALA A 125 -13.30 -9.13 -8.23
C ALA A 125 -12.92 -9.62 -6.82
N LEU A 126 -11.64 -9.57 -6.48
CA LEU A 126 -11.12 -9.95 -5.17
C LEU A 126 -11.59 -8.98 -4.08
N SER A 127 -11.68 -7.68 -4.37
CA SER A 127 -12.23 -6.67 -3.45
C SER A 127 -13.69 -6.96 -3.11
N LEU A 128 -14.51 -7.32 -4.10
CA LEU A 128 -15.89 -7.75 -3.90
C LEU A 128 -15.96 -9.07 -3.11
N TRP A 129 -15.09 -10.02 -3.42
CA TRP A 129 -15.02 -11.27 -2.67
C TRP A 129 -14.69 -11.06 -1.19
N TYR A 130 -13.76 -10.16 -0.86
CA TYR A 130 -13.48 -9.81 0.54
C TYR A 130 -14.69 -9.19 1.24
N ALA A 131 -15.48 -8.36 0.54
CA ALA A 131 -16.71 -7.82 1.11
C ALA A 131 -17.71 -8.94 1.44
N ASP A 132 -17.84 -9.95 0.57
CA ASP A 132 -18.71 -11.12 0.79
C ASP A 132 -18.16 -12.09 1.84
N ALA A 133 -16.84 -12.22 1.95
CA ALA A 133 -16.17 -13.08 2.92
C ALA A 133 -16.19 -12.51 4.35
N LEU A 134 -16.46 -11.21 4.49
CA LEU A 134 -16.45 -10.51 5.76
C LEU A 134 -17.51 -11.06 6.71
N SER A 135 -17.07 -11.40 7.91
CA SER A 135 -17.95 -11.87 8.98
C SER A 135 -18.13 -10.79 10.04
N ALA A 136 -19.30 -10.74 10.65
CA ALA A 136 -19.55 -9.77 11.71
C ALA A 136 -18.65 -10.03 12.91
N ALA A 137 -17.92 -9.00 13.33
CA ALA A 137 -17.06 -9.08 14.50
C ALA A 137 -17.89 -9.07 15.79
N ASP A 138 -17.60 -9.99 16.71
CA ASP A 138 -18.20 -10.02 18.05
C ASP A 138 -17.49 -9.04 18.98
N LEU A 139 -17.76 -7.75 18.78
CA LEU A 139 -17.17 -6.66 19.53
C LEU A 139 -18.10 -6.19 20.66
N SER A 140 -17.53 -5.95 21.83
CA SER A 140 -18.28 -5.49 23.01
C SER A 140 -18.63 -3.99 23.01
N GLY A 141 -18.05 -3.23 22.08
CA GLY A 141 -18.27 -1.80 21.96
C GLY A 141 -19.53 -1.43 21.19
N THR A 142 -19.69 -0.12 20.96
CA THR A 142 -20.83 0.45 20.23
C THR A 142 -20.34 1.29 19.06
N TRP A 143 -21.03 1.17 17.93
CA TRP A 143 -20.79 1.96 16.72
C TRP A 143 -21.74 3.15 16.73
N ASN A 144 -21.19 4.36 16.72
CA ASN A 144 -21.95 5.56 16.96
C ASN A 144 -21.76 6.61 15.87
N LEU A 145 -22.85 7.31 15.56
CA LEU A 145 -22.81 8.60 14.88
C LEU A 145 -22.87 9.72 15.92
N GLU A 146 -22.00 10.72 15.78
CA GLU A 146 -22.07 11.99 16.49
C GLU A 146 -22.35 13.11 15.48
N VAL A 147 -23.31 13.98 15.80
CA VAL A 147 -23.63 15.19 15.04
C VAL A 147 -23.28 16.39 15.93
N VAL A 148 -22.15 17.04 15.66
CA VAL A 148 -21.73 18.23 16.41
C VAL A 148 -22.37 19.46 15.79
N THR A 149 -23.35 20.02 16.49
CA THR A 149 -24.09 21.21 16.05
C THR A 149 -24.65 21.97 17.25
N SER A 150 -24.96 23.25 17.07
CA SER A 150 -25.75 24.04 18.03
C SER A 150 -27.19 24.26 17.54
N ALA A 151 -27.59 23.62 16.44
CA ALA A 151 -28.90 23.77 15.85
C ALA A 151 -29.80 22.58 16.15
N ASN A 152 -31.10 22.81 15.93
CA ASN A 152 -32.14 21.82 16.13
C ASN A 152 -32.81 21.54 14.79
N GLY A 153 -33.10 20.27 14.53
CA GLY A 153 -33.72 19.84 13.28
C GLY A 153 -33.63 18.33 13.12
N THR A 154 -33.61 17.89 11.86
CA THR A 154 -33.63 16.48 11.51
C THR A 154 -32.41 16.18 10.65
N CYS A 155 -31.84 14.99 10.85
CA CYS A 155 -30.94 14.37 9.88
C CYS A 155 -31.60 13.09 9.36
N THR A 156 -31.37 12.77 8.10
CA THR A 156 -31.79 11.50 7.50
C THR A 156 -30.57 10.62 7.33
N VAL A 157 -30.63 9.40 7.85
CA VAL A 157 -29.62 8.37 7.58
C VAL A 157 -30.21 7.38 6.59
N SER A 158 -29.54 7.20 5.46
CA SER A 158 -29.95 6.28 4.41
C SER A 158 -28.89 5.20 4.17
N TYR A 159 -29.35 4.00 3.85
CA TYR A 159 -28.50 2.83 3.60
C TYR A 159 -29.26 1.79 2.79
N GLU A 160 -28.55 0.99 2.01
CA GLU A 160 -29.14 -0.03 1.15
C GLU A 160 -29.02 -1.41 1.77
N LEU A 161 -30.12 -2.17 1.78
CA LEU A 161 -30.14 -3.58 2.16
C LEU A 161 -30.73 -4.39 1.00
N GLU A 162 -29.98 -5.32 0.44
CA GLU A 162 -30.45 -6.25 -0.61
C GLU A 162 -31.16 -5.53 -1.78
N GLY A 163 -30.57 -4.45 -2.31
CA GLY A 163 -31.20 -3.68 -3.40
C GLY A 163 -32.25 -2.66 -2.95
N THR A 164 -32.52 -2.55 -1.64
CA THR A 164 -33.60 -1.71 -1.11
C THR A 164 -33.05 -0.58 -0.25
N LEU A 165 -33.24 0.66 -0.70
CA LEU A 165 -32.95 1.85 0.08
C LEU A 165 -33.83 1.92 1.34
N LYS A 166 -33.19 2.14 2.49
CA LYS A 166 -33.80 2.45 3.78
C LYS A 166 -33.44 3.88 4.15
N GLU A 167 -34.37 4.57 4.79
CA GLU A 167 -34.18 5.93 5.28
C GLU A 167 -34.75 6.03 6.70
N VAL A 168 -33.98 6.65 7.59
CA VAL A 168 -34.36 6.86 9.00
C VAL A 168 -34.13 8.33 9.36
N ASP A 169 -35.22 9.02 9.65
CA ASP A 169 -35.18 10.39 10.15
C ASP A 169 -34.88 10.42 11.65
N ILE A 170 -33.86 11.20 12.02
CA ILE A 170 -33.34 11.33 13.37
C ILE A 170 -33.46 12.79 13.80
N ILE A 171 -34.15 13.02 14.91
CA ILE A 171 -34.27 14.36 15.49
C ILE A 171 -33.02 14.68 16.31
N VAL A 172 -32.39 15.81 15.98
CA VAL A 172 -31.19 16.35 16.64
C VAL A 172 -31.56 17.64 17.36
N ASP A 173 -31.24 17.71 18.66
CA ASP A 173 -31.45 18.88 19.53
C ASP A 173 -30.11 19.31 20.10
N GLU A 174 -29.46 20.32 19.50
CA GLU A 174 -28.12 20.79 19.85
C GLU A 174 -27.09 19.62 19.95
N GLY A 175 -27.15 18.71 18.98
CA GLY A 175 -26.31 17.51 18.92
C GLY A 175 -26.75 16.35 19.81
N VAL A 176 -27.93 16.41 20.44
CA VAL A 176 -28.50 15.33 21.26
C VAL A 176 -29.58 14.57 20.50
N PHE A 177 -29.52 13.24 20.53
CA PHE A 177 -30.50 12.33 19.94
C PHE A 177 -31.58 11.94 20.97
N THR A 178 -32.66 12.70 21.01
CA THR A 178 -33.71 12.56 22.05
C THR A 178 -34.51 11.25 21.97
N ALA A 179 -34.76 10.74 20.77
CA ALA A 179 -35.45 9.47 20.55
C ALA A 179 -34.58 8.23 20.85
N CYS A 180 -33.27 8.43 21.00
CA CYS A 180 -32.26 7.39 21.07
C CYS A 180 -31.41 7.51 22.34
N GLY A 181 -32.08 7.35 23.49
CA GLY A 181 -31.41 7.34 24.80
C GLY A 181 -30.97 8.71 25.32
N ALA A 182 -31.33 9.81 24.64
CA ALA A 182 -30.94 11.18 25.00
C ALA A 182 -29.42 11.34 25.18
N SER A 183 -28.69 10.96 24.13
CA SER A 183 -27.23 10.90 24.07
C SER A 183 -26.69 11.77 22.93
N HIS A 184 -25.43 12.21 23.01
CA HIS A 184 -24.69 12.80 21.88
C HIS A 184 -24.16 11.76 20.89
N PHE A 185 -24.32 10.48 21.22
CA PHE A 185 -23.93 9.34 20.40
C PHE A 185 -25.17 8.54 20.04
N LEU A 186 -25.47 8.45 18.75
CA LEU A 186 -26.51 7.61 18.18
C LEU A 186 -25.93 6.21 17.92
N ASP A 187 -26.34 5.21 18.69
CA ASP A 187 -25.92 3.82 18.46
C ASP A 187 -26.54 3.26 17.18
N LEU A 188 -25.74 3.12 16.14
CA LEU A 188 -26.16 2.72 14.80
C LEU A 188 -26.85 1.34 14.80
N ASN A 189 -26.40 0.42 15.66
CA ASN A 189 -26.86 -0.97 15.66
C ASN A 189 -28.19 -1.16 16.41
N SER A 190 -28.64 -0.17 17.20
CA SER A 190 -29.91 -0.24 17.92
C SER A 190 -30.89 0.85 17.53
N CYS A 191 -30.42 2.02 17.08
CA CYS A 191 -31.25 3.15 16.71
C CYS A 191 -31.74 3.15 15.27
N LEU A 192 -30.93 2.67 14.31
CA LEU A 192 -31.36 2.58 12.92
C LEU A 192 -32.21 1.32 12.72
N GLN A 193 -31.62 0.17 13.03
CA GLN A 193 -32.29 -1.12 12.98
C GLN A 193 -31.56 -2.08 13.93
N ALA A 194 -32.30 -2.79 14.77
CA ALA A 194 -31.71 -3.75 15.70
C ALA A 194 -30.91 -4.83 14.95
N GLY A 195 -29.61 -4.90 15.23
CA GLY A 195 -28.71 -5.89 14.65
C GLY A 195 -28.21 -5.56 13.24
N LEU A 196 -28.39 -4.32 12.76
CA LEU A 196 -27.94 -3.88 11.44
C LEU A 196 -26.49 -4.28 11.13
N LEU A 197 -25.56 -3.94 12.04
CA LEU A 197 -24.12 -4.16 11.84
C LEU A 197 -23.68 -5.60 12.11
N SER A 198 -24.56 -6.40 12.72
CA SER A 198 -24.35 -7.83 12.88
C SER A 198 -24.78 -8.62 11.63
N SER A 199 -25.70 -8.07 10.84
CA SER A 199 -26.17 -8.67 9.59
C SER A 199 -25.45 -8.14 8.36
N TYR A 200 -24.98 -6.90 8.41
CA TYR A 200 -24.29 -6.22 7.30
C TYR A 200 -23.00 -5.57 7.81
N PRO A 201 -21.97 -6.38 8.15
CA PRO A 201 -20.66 -5.85 8.51
C PRO A 201 -20.05 -5.21 7.26
N GLY A 202 -19.66 -3.93 7.30
CA GLY A 202 -19.21 -3.20 6.10
C GLY A 202 -20.32 -2.45 5.36
N ILE A 203 -21.41 -2.08 6.03
CA ILE A 203 -22.48 -1.27 5.43
C ILE A 203 -22.03 0.18 5.19
N ILE A 204 -22.44 0.76 4.06
CA ILE A 204 -22.32 2.20 3.78
C ILE A 204 -23.54 2.93 4.32
N LEU A 205 -23.30 3.97 5.13
CA LEU A 205 -24.33 4.88 5.62
C LEU A 205 -24.16 6.27 5.00
N ASN A 206 -25.21 6.77 4.38
CA ASN A 206 -25.30 8.15 3.92
C ASN A 206 -26.04 8.98 4.95
N VAL A 207 -25.42 10.04 5.46
CA VAL A 207 -25.99 10.90 6.49
C VAL A 207 -26.21 12.28 5.90
N ASP A 208 -27.47 12.74 5.88
CA ASP A 208 -27.85 14.08 5.43
C ASP A 208 -28.48 14.87 6.57
N CYS A 209 -27.80 15.93 6.99
CA CYS A 209 -28.21 16.90 7.99
C CYS A 209 -28.45 18.29 7.40
N GLY A 210 -28.73 18.41 6.09
CA GLY A 210 -28.93 19.68 5.40
C GLY A 210 -30.05 20.56 5.96
N ASP A 211 -30.99 19.96 6.70
CA ASP A 211 -32.07 20.66 7.41
C ASP A 211 -31.57 21.40 8.67
N LEU A 212 -30.36 21.12 9.16
CA LEU A 212 -29.75 21.82 10.27
C LEU A 212 -29.10 23.13 9.80
N THR A 213 -29.46 24.25 10.44
CA THR A 213 -28.85 25.55 10.12
C THR A 213 -27.51 25.72 10.83
N GLY A 214 -26.47 26.18 10.13
CA GLY A 214 -25.19 26.55 10.73
C GLY A 214 -24.11 25.49 10.52
N ASN A 215 -23.11 25.47 11.41
CA ASN A 215 -21.99 24.54 11.27
C ASN A 215 -22.40 23.16 11.80
N VAL A 216 -22.21 22.14 10.96
CA VAL A 216 -22.40 20.73 11.29
C VAL A 216 -21.08 20.02 11.08
N VAL A 217 -20.71 19.15 12.03
CA VAL A 217 -19.65 18.16 11.86
C VAL A 217 -20.25 16.79 12.13
N LEU A 218 -20.03 15.88 11.19
CA LEU A 218 -20.46 14.49 11.29
C LEU A 218 -19.25 13.64 11.67
N ALA A 219 -19.39 12.79 12.68
CA ALA A 219 -18.32 11.90 13.11
C ALA A 219 -18.81 10.48 13.31
N HIS A 220 -18.04 9.52 12.78
CA HIS A 220 -18.25 8.10 13.00
C HIS A 220 -17.28 7.61 14.07
N VAL A 221 -17.82 7.03 15.14
CA VAL A 221 -17.07 6.72 16.36
C VAL A 221 -17.37 5.31 16.85
N TYR A 222 -16.34 4.49 17.01
CA TYR A 222 -16.46 3.25 17.78
C TYR A 222 -16.07 3.51 19.23
N LYS A 223 -16.92 3.09 20.17
CA LYS A 223 -16.69 3.25 21.61
C LYS A 223 -16.56 1.89 22.27
N SER A 224 -15.37 1.57 22.76
CA SER A 224 -15.09 0.37 23.55
C SER A 224 -14.89 0.74 25.02
N VAL A 225 -15.86 0.38 25.88
CA VAL A 225 -15.85 0.65 27.33
C VAL A 225 -15.60 2.13 27.67
N SER A 226 -14.34 2.55 27.78
CA SER A 226 -13.89 3.93 28.05
C SER A 226 -13.04 4.55 26.93
N THR A 227 -12.69 3.79 25.90
CA THR A 227 -11.90 4.22 24.76
C THR A 227 -12.81 4.61 23.61
N TYR A 228 -12.49 5.72 22.97
CA TYR A 228 -13.20 6.24 21.80
C TYR A 228 -12.23 6.22 20.63
N TYR A 229 -12.65 5.59 19.54
CA TYR A 229 -11.94 5.56 18.28
C TYR A 229 -12.71 6.42 17.30
N LEU A 230 -12.12 7.56 16.93
CA LEU A 230 -12.64 8.40 15.84
C LEU A 230 -12.26 7.72 14.53
N LEU A 231 -13.26 7.23 13.80
CA LEU A 231 -13.06 6.46 12.56
C LEU A 231 -13.12 7.36 11.34
N ALA A 232 -14.04 8.33 11.34
CA ALA A 232 -14.15 9.35 10.31
C ALA A 232 -14.70 10.64 10.92
N ASN A 233 -14.35 11.79 10.34
CA ASN A 233 -14.98 13.07 10.65
C ASN A 233 -15.10 13.91 9.39
N GLU A 234 -16.24 14.58 9.22
CA GLU A 234 -16.52 15.44 8.08
C GLU A 234 -17.06 16.78 8.56
N ASN A 235 -16.43 17.88 8.13
CA ASN A 235 -16.89 19.24 8.41
C ASN A 235 -17.96 19.68 7.40
N ALA A 236 -18.98 18.83 7.22
CA ALA A 236 -20.05 19.00 6.25
C ALA A 236 -21.39 18.55 6.86
N ALA A 237 -22.50 19.04 6.29
CA ALA A 237 -23.84 18.60 6.65
C ALA A 237 -24.23 17.26 5.99
N GLN A 238 -23.41 16.76 5.06
CA GLN A 238 -23.60 15.49 4.38
C GLN A 238 -22.29 14.69 4.45
N ALA A 239 -22.39 13.39 4.72
CA ALA A 239 -21.24 12.50 4.74
C ALA A 239 -21.64 11.06 4.40
N GLU A 240 -20.72 10.33 3.79
CA GLU A 240 -20.80 8.88 3.62
C GLU A 240 -19.85 8.20 4.60
N PHE A 241 -20.33 7.20 5.33
CA PHE A 241 -19.55 6.44 6.29
C PHE A 241 -19.62 4.94 5.98
N GLN A 242 -18.47 4.35 5.65
CA GLN A 242 -18.26 2.91 5.62
C GLN A 242 -18.14 2.38 7.06
N VAL A 243 -19.10 1.56 7.51
CA VAL A 243 -19.13 1.00 8.86
C VAL A 243 -18.58 -0.43 8.88
N ASN A 244 -17.28 -0.52 9.11
CA ASN A 244 -16.51 -1.75 9.05
C ASN A 244 -16.56 -2.58 10.36
N ASN A 245 -17.73 -3.11 10.71
CA ASN A 245 -17.91 -4.04 11.84
C ASN A 245 -17.53 -5.49 11.49
N GLY A 246 -16.40 -5.67 10.81
CA GLY A 246 -16.01 -6.93 10.19
C GLY A 246 -14.71 -7.52 10.71
N CYS A 247 -14.59 -8.82 10.54
CA CYS A 247 -13.40 -9.63 10.69
C CYS A 247 -13.36 -10.67 9.56
N PHE A 248 -12.25 -11.36 9.41
CA PHE A 248 -12.16 -12.52 8.53
C PHE A 248 -11.92 -13.80 9.31
N GLY A 249 -12.58 -14.88 8.89
CA GLY A 249 -12.25 -16.23 9.33
C GLY A 249 -11.27 -16.91 8.39
N LYS A 250 -11.06 -18.23 8.54
CA LYS A 250 -10.21 -19.02 7.62
C LYS A 250 -10.84 -19.22 6.25
N ALA A 251 -12.16 -19.25 6.19
CA ALA A 251 -12.96 -19.30 4.97
C ALA A 251 -14.15 -18.33 5.06
N THR A 252 -14.80 -18.06 3.93
CA THR A 252 -16.01 -17.23 3.85
C THR A 252 -17.07 -17.71 4.86
N GLY A 253 -17.57 -16.77 5.67
CA GLY A 253 -18.60 -17.03 6.69
C GLY A 253 -18.15 -17.87 7.90
N SER A 254 -16.86 -18.19 8.02
CA SER A 254 -16.32 -18.84 9.22
C SER A 254 -16.09 -17.83 10.35
N SER A 255 -15.94 -18.33 11.59
CA SER A 255 -15.68 -17.47 12.76
C SER A 255 -14.40 -16.65 12.59
N CYS A 256 -14.40 -15.43 13.11
CA CYS A 256 -13.23 -14.55 13.11
C CYS A 256 -11.96 -15.29 13.55
N ASP A 257 -10.89 -15.10 12.77
CA ASP A 257 -9.55 -15.58 13.04
C ASP A 257 -8.60 -14.38 12.92
N VAL A 258 -7.81 -14.12 13.97
CA VAL A 258 -6.95 -12.93 14.03
C VAL A 258 -5.89 -12.96 12.94
N GLU A 259 -5.30 -14.12 12.66
CA GLU A 259 -4.24 -14.27 11.67
C GLU A 259 -4.80 -14.08 10.26
N SER A 260 -5.92 -14.74 9.93
CA SER A 260 -6.62 -14.50 8.66
C SER A 260 -6.98 -13.02 8.48
N THR A 261 -7.43 -12.36 9.54
CA THR A 261 -7.81 -10.95 9.49
C THR A 261 -6.61 -10.02 9.28
N LEU A 262 -5.44 -10.37 9.82
CA LEU A 262 -4.20 -9.62 9.62
C LEU A 262 -3.72 -9.71 8.16
N TYR A 263 -3.66 -10.91 7.58
CA TYR A 263 -3.25 -11.07 6.17
C TYR A 263 -4.28 -10.45 5.21
N ALA A 264 -5.57 -10.64 5.46
CA ALA A 264 -6.61 -9.99 4.66
C ALA A 264 -6.54 -8.46 4.76
N GLY A 265 -6.28 -7.92 5.97
CA GLY A 265 -6.06 -6.49 6.14
C GLY A 265 -4.85 -5.99 5.35
N TRP A 266 -3.78 -6.77 5.29
CA TRP A 266 -2.59 -6.41 4.53
C TRP A 266 -2.88 -6.45 3.02
N ALA A 267 -3.55 -7.50 2.53
CA ALA A 267 -4.00 -7.58 1.15
C ALA A 267 -4.94 -6.41 0.78
N LEU A 268 -5.95 -6.11 1.61
CA LEU A 268 -6.86 -4.98 1.38
C LEU A 268 -6.16 -3.63 1.34
N SER A 269 -5.07 -3.45 2.12
CA SER A 269 -4.25 -2.23 2.04
C SER A 269 -3.53 -2.07 0.71
N LYS A 270 -3.19 -3.18 0.04
CA LYS A 270 -2.60 -3.18 -1.30
C LYS A 270 -3.63 -2.91 -2.39
N LEU A 271 -4.87 -3.34 -2.17
CA LEU A 271 -6.01 -3.11 -3.07
C LEU A 271 -6.63 -1.71 -2.94
N ASP A 272 -6.10 -0.82 -2.07
CA ASP A 272 -6.70 0.48 -1.73
C ASP A 272 -8.19 0.41 -1.36
N SER A 273 -8.58 -0.67 -0.67
CA SER A 273 -9.97 -0.93 -0.34
C SER A 273 -10.46 -0.04 0.82
N SER A 274 -11.67 0.51 0.69
CA SER A 274 -12.36 1.18 1.80
C SER A 274 -12.84 0.19 2.88
N LEU A 275 -12.96 -1.09 2.53
CA LEU A 275 -13.20 -2.17 3.46
C LEU A 275 -11.95 -2.39 4.32
N ASN A 276 -12.11 -2.40 5.63
CA ASN A 276 -11.01 -2.70 6.55
C ASN A 276 -11.51 -3.40 7.81
N THR A 277 -10.58 -3.87 8.64
CA THR A 277 -10.87 -4.61 9.88
C THR A 277 -10.21 -3.97 11.10
N LEU A 278 -9.86 -2.67 10.99
CA LEU A 278 -8.99 -1.96 11.94
C LEU A 278 -9.53 -2.00 13.37
N VAL A 279 -10.85 -1.88 13.55
CA VAL A 279 -11.46 -1.90 14.90
C VAL A 279 -11.33 -3.29 15.52
N TYR A 280 -11.62 -4.36 14.76
CA TYR A 280 -11.47 -5.73 15.25
C TYR A 280 -10.01 -6.01 15.63
N LEU A 281 -9.07 -5.62 14.77
CA LEU A 281 -7.64 -5.81 15.02
C LEU A 281 -7.17 -5.01 16.25
N LYS A 282 -7.62 -3.76 16.44
CA LYS A 282 -7.29 -2.94 17.62
C LYS A 282 -7.82 -3.53 18.93
N GLU A 283 -9.04 -4.07 18.92
CA GLU A 283 -9.63 -4.70 20.11
C GLU A 283 -9.01 -6.07 20.44
N ASN A 284 -8.37 -6.71 19.47
CA ASN A 284 -7.63 -7.97 19.62
C ASN A 284 -6.11 -7.79 19.60
N TYR A 285 -5.62 -6.54 19.72
CA TYR A 285 -4.20 -6.23 19.70
C TYR A 285 -3.50 -6.86 20.91
N ASP A 286 -2.38 -7.53 20.66
CA ASP A 286 -1.55 -8.21 21.65
C ASP A 286 -0.11 -7.71 21.51
N ASP A 287 0.33 -6.91 22.48
CA ASP A 287 1.66 -6.29 22.54
C ASP A 287 2.78 -7.26 22.97
N SER A 288 2.47 -8.56 23.09
CA SER A 288 3.42 -9.60 23.51
C SER A 288 3.87 -10.56 22.40
N GLN A 289 3.29 -10.47 21.20
CA GLN A 289 3.59 -11.37 20.07
C GLN A 289 4.14 -10.56 18.89
N ALA A 290 5.43 -10.70 18.63
CA ALA A 290 6.13 -9.88 17.64
C ALA A 290 5.56 -10.07 16.22
N GLU A 291 5.21 -11.31 15.85
CA GLU A 291 4.60 -11.63 14.56
C GLU A 291 3.30 -10.84 14.33
N ARG A 292 2.43 -10.82 15.35
CA ARG A 292 1.14 -10.12 15.28
C ARG A 292 1.31 -8.62 15.23
N ILE A 293 2.26 -8.06 15.97
CA ILE A 293 2.53 -6.61 15.93
C ILE A 293 3.12 -6.22 14.57
N ALA A 294 4.01 -7.04 14.00
CA ALA A 294 4.58 -6.80 12.68
C ALA A 294 3.48 -6.77 11.60
N LEU A 295 2.66 -7.83 11.52
CA LEU A 295 1.52 -7.86 10.60
C LEU A 295 0.54 -6.70 10.85
N PHE A 296 0.22 -6.42 12.11
CA PHE A 296 -0.69 -5.32 12.46
C PHE A 296 -0.15 -3.97 11.97
N SER A 297 1.17 -3.75 12.06
CA SER A 297 1.81 -2.52 11.60
C SER A 297 1.74 -2.38 10.07
N LEU A 298 1.88 -3.49 9.34
CA LEU A 298 1.70 -3.53 7.88
C LEU A 298 0.26 -3.17 7.46
N VAL A 299 -0.75 -3.48 8.28
CA VAL A 299 -2.14 -3.09 8.03
C VAL A 299 -2.41 -1.63 8.39
N MET A 300 -1.91 -1.17 9.54
CA MET A 300 -2.28 0.14 10.10
C MET A 300 -1.55 1.32 9.48
N ASN A 301 -0.34 1.10 8.95
CA ASN A 301 0.59 2.16 8.51
C ASN A 301 0.75 3.29 9.56
N ASP A 302 0.86 2.91 10.84
CA ASP A 302 1.02 3.82 11.98
C ASP A 302 2.28 3.44 12.76
N GLU A 303 3.32 4.26 12.62
CA GLU A 303 4.63 4.05 13.26
C GLU A 303 4.56 3.96 14.79
N SER A 304 3.47 4.42 15.44
CA SER A 304 3.35 4.36 16.90
C SER A 304 3.27 2.93 17.46
N TYR A 305 2.92 1.95 16.63
CA TYR A 305 2.91 0.53 17.02
C TYR A 305 4.27 -0.16 16.86
N LEU A 306 5.21 0.47 16.13
CA LEU A 306 6.55 -0.09 15.93
C LEU A 306 7.40 -0.03 17.22
N ASP A 307 7.10 0.90 18.14
CA ASP A 307 7.73 0.96 19.47
C ASP A 307 7.53 -0.34 20.25
N ASP A 308 6.31 -0.91 20.18
CA ASP A 308 5.96 -2.16 20.87
C ASP A 308 6.66 -3.36 20.20
N LEU A 309 6.77 -3.35 18.87
CA LEU A 309 7.53 -4.37 18.12
C LEU A 309 9.01 -4.36 18.53
N VAL A 310 9.66 -3.21 18.45
CA VAL A 310 11.08 -3.03 18.79
C VAL A 310 11.39 -3.45 20.22
N ALA A 311 10.47 -3.22 21.15
CA ALA A 311 10.62 -3.65 22.54
C ALA A 311 10.73 -5.18 22.70
N LEU A 312 10.31 -5.96 21.70
CA LEU A 312 10.40 -7.42 21.67
C LEU A 312 11.67 -7.94 20.98
N GLN A 313 12.48 -7.06 20.37
CA GLN A 313 13.74 -7.48 19.76
C GLN A 313 14.70 -8.01 20.83
N LYS A 314 15.30 -9.18 20.56
CA LYS A 314 16.23 -9.83 21.46
C LYS A 314 17.64 -9.27 21.26
N SER A 315 18.52 -9.52 22.23
CA SER A 315 19.92 -9.08 22.18
C SER A 315 20.75 -9.71 21.05
N ASP A 316 20.24 -10.79 20.45
CA ASP A 316 20.83 -11.44 19.27
C ASP A 316 20.26 -10.86 17.96
N GLY A 317 19.45 -9.80 18.01
CA GLY A 317 18.82 -9.14 16.85
C GLY A 317 17.50 -9.78 16.41
N SER A 318 17.22 -11.02 16.83
CA SER A 318 16.02 -11.74 16.42
C SER A 318 14.73 -11.23 17.09
N PHE A 319 13.61 -11.49 16.42
CA PHE A 319 12.29 -11.46 17.05
C PHE A 319 11.87 -12.89 17.34
N GLU A 320 11.59 -13.18 18.61
CA GLU A 320 11.20 -14.50 19.11
C GLU A 320 12.23 -15.65 18.90
N ARG A 321 13.37 -15.40 18.22
CA ARG A 321 14.28 -16.42 17.63
C ARG A 321 13.59 -17.26 16.55
N ASP A 322 12.67 -16.63 15.85
CA ASP A 322 11.93 -17.25 14.77
C ASP A 322 12.23 -16.52 13.46
N HIS A 323 12.56 -17.29 12.42
CA HIS A 323 12.96 -16.77 11.12
C HIS A 323 11.84 -15.99 10.44
N TYR A 324 10.63 -16.56 10.43
CA TYR A 324 9.45 -15.97 9.82
C TYR A 324 9.08 -14.65 10.51
N THR A 325 9.01 -14.67 11.84
CA THR A 325 8.69 -13.51 12.67
C THR A 325 9.74 -12.40 12.51
N THR A 326 11.02 -12.76 12.45
CA THR A 326 12.10 -11.79 12.25
C THR A 326 12.01 -11.14 10.87
N ALA A 327 11.68 -11.89 9.82
CA ALA A 327 11.47 -11.35 8.48
C ALA A 327 10.27 -10.40 8.41
N LEU A 328 9.12 -10.77 8.99
CA LEU A 328 7.96 -9.89 9.10
C LEU A 328 8.28 -8.61 9.87
N ALA A 329 9.04 -8.71 10.95
CA ALA A 329 9.46 -7.54 11.71
C ALA A 329 10.36 -6.60 10.89
N ILE A 330 11.29 -7.14 10.10
CA ILE A 330 12.10 -6.35 9.17
C ILE A 330 11.20 -5.65 8.15
N LEU A 331 10.22 -6.35 7.58
CA LEU A 331 9.29 -5.77 6.61
C LEU A 331 8.48 -4.62 7.23
N ALA A 332 7.94 -4.82 8.44
CA ALA A 332 7.17 -3.80 9.15
C ALA A 332 8.01 -2.57 9.56
N LEU A 333 9.29 -2.76 9.89
CA LEU A 333 10.20 -1.69 10.28
C LEU A 333 10.87 -0.99 9.09
N GLY A 334 10.92 -1.65 7.93
CA GLY A 334 11.75 -1.26 6.77
C GLY A 334 11.45 0.13 6.22
N ASP A 335 10.20 0.58 6.30
CA ASP A 335 9.78 1.91 5.83
C ASP A 335 10.14 3.04 6.81
N SER A 336 10.47 2.70 8.07
CA SER A 336 10.76 3.69 9.10
C SER A 336 12.25 4.00 9.20
N SER A 337 12.61 5.26 8.90
CA SER A 337 13.97 5.76 9.13
C SER A 337 14.41 5.74 10.61
N LEU A 338 13.48 5.59 11.54
CA LEU A 338 13.73 5.62 12.98
C LEU A 338 14.39 4.33 13.49
N TYR A 339 14.08 3.18 12.88
CA TYR A 339 14.46 1.85 13.39
C TYR A 339 15.51 1.14 12.53
N SER A 340 16.31 1.91 11.80
CA SER A 340 17.35 1.35 10.92
C SER A 340 18.40 0.51 11.64
N ALA A 341 18.68 0.80 12.93
CA ALA A 341 19.62 0.00 13.71
C ALA A 341 19.03 -1.37 14.08
N GLU A 342 17.78 -1.38 14.52
CA GLU A 342 17.02 -2.59 14.85
C GLU A 342 16.85 -3.48 13.61
N VAL A 343 16.57 -2.89 12.45
CA VAL A 343 16.53 -3.60 11.17
C VAL A 343 17.89 -4.24 10.86
N GLU A 344 19.00 -3.53 10.99
CA GLU A 344 20.32 -4.10 10.71
C GLU A 344 20.73 -5.21 11.70
N ASP A 345 20.36 -5.08 12.98
CA ASP A 345 20.59 -6.13 13.98
C ASP A 345 19.78 -7.40 13.61
N ALA A 346 18.53 -7.26 13.18
CA ALA A 346 17.70 -8.36 12.70
C ALA A 346 18.26 -8.99 11.41
N LYS A 347 18.72 -8.18 10.46
CA LYS A 347 19.42 -8.69 9.25
C LYS A 347 20.70 -9.43 9.63
N SER A 348 21.46 -8.94 10.61
CA SER A 348 22.68 -9.61 11.08
C SER A 348 22.38 -11.00 11.63
N TYR A 349 21.34 -11.14 12.46
CA TYR A 349 20.86 -12.44 12.93
C TYR A 349 20.56 -13.40 11.76
N LEU A 350 19.80 -12.94 10.76
CA LEU A 350 19.45 -13.77 9.61
C LEU A 350 20.67 -14.16 8.78
N ARG A 351 21.67 -13.28 8.62
CA ARG A 351 22.94 -13.61 7.95
C ARG A 351 23.71 -14.70 8.68
N GLU A 352 23.67 -14.72 10.01
CA GLU A 352 24.35 -15.74 10.84
C GLU A 352 23.62 -17.11 10.81
N GLU A 353 22.30 -17.10 10.68
CA GLU A 353 21.48 -18.32 10.66
C GLU A 353 21.34 -18.96 9.27
N GLN A 354 21.82 -18.30 8.20
CA GLN A 354 21.77 -18.88 6.85
C GLN A 354 22.67 -20.12 6.78
N THR A 355 22.13 -21.21 6.24
CA THR A 355 22.91 -22.42 5.99
C THR A 355 23.89 -22.23 4.83
N SER A 356 24.86 -23.14 4.70
CA SER A 356 25.80 -23.14 3.57
C SER A 356 25.12 -23.33 2.20
N GLU A 357 23.91 -23.89 2.20
CA GLU A 357 23.08 -24.10 1.01
C GLU A 357 22.18 -22.89 0.71
N GLY A 358 22.21 -21.83 1.53
CA GLY A 358 21.51 -20.58 1.26
C GLY A 358 20.12 -20.45 1.91
N HIS A 359 19.57 -21.52 2.49
CA HIS A 359 18.23 -21.52 3.09
C HIS A 359 18.25 -21.37 4.61
N TRP A 360 17.06 -21.10 5.18
CA TRP A 360 16.82 -21.01 6.61
C TRP A 360 15.96 -22.18 7.10
N GLY A 361 16.62 -23.30 7.40
CA GLY A 361 16.00 -24.47 8.02
C GLY A 361 15.23 -25.37 7.05
N GLU A 362 15.65 -25.44 5.78
CA GLU A 362 15.00 -26.19 4.69
C GLU A 362 13.53 -25.80 4.53
N ASN A 363 13.19 -24.55 4.84
CA ASN A 363 11.81 -24.06 4.81
C ASN A 363 11.67 -22.97 3.75
N VAL A 364 10.81 -23.23 2.77
CA VAL A 364 10.55 -22.34 1.63
C VAL A 364 9.97 -21.02 2.11
N GLU A 365 8.96 -21.04 2.97
CA GLU A 365 8.27 -19.84 3.41
C GLU A 365 9.20 -18.88 4.15
N ASN A 366 10.02 -19.40 5.07
CA ASN A 366 11.05 -18.64 5.78
C ASN A 366 12.05 -18.05 4.80
N THR A 367 12.58 -18.88 3.90
CA THR A 367 13.64 -18.47 2.98
C THR A 367 13.14 -17.38 2.03
N ALA A 368 11.97 -17.59 1.44
CA ALA A 368 11.33 -16.62 0.56
C ALA A 368 11.03 -15.30 1.28
N LEU A 369 10.36 -15.35 2.44
CA LEU A 369 10.00 -14.13 3.17
C LEU A 369 11.23 -13.37 3.69
N ILE A 370 12.28 -14.09 4.14
CA ILE A 370 13.56 -13.48 4.52
C ILE A 370 14.19 -12.77 3.33
N LEU A 371 14.29 -13.44 2.19
CA LEU A 371 14.90 -12.86 0.99
C LEU A 371 14.11 -11.62 0.55
N TYR A 372 12.79 -11.70 0.48
CA TYR A 372 11.92 -10.57 0.14
C TYR A 372 12.09 -9.38 1.10
N ALA A 373 11.94 -9.62 2.41
CA ALA A 373 11.91 -8.55 3.40
C ALA A 373 13.29 -7.93 3.68
N ALA A 374 14.34 -8.74 3.69
CA ALA A 374 15.65 -8.32 4.18
C ALA A 374 16.69 -8.09 3.08
N PHE A 375 16.59 -8.84 1.96
CA PHE A 375 17.68 -8.99 1.00
C PHE A 375 17.26 -8.86 -0.47
N SER A 376 16.04 -8.40 -0.76
CA SER A 376 15.55 -8.16 -2.12
C SER A 376 16.39 -7.13 -2.88
N GLY A 377 16.92 -6.12 -2.16
CA GLY A 377 17.83 -5.11 -2.71
C GLY A 377 19.30 -5.55 -2.85
N ASP A 378 19.66 -6.77 -2.42
CA ASP A 378 21.04 -7.24 -2.56
C ASP A 378 21.37 -7.50 -4.03
N GLN A 379 22.62 -7.22 -4.43
CA GLN A 379 23.06 -7.41 -5.81
C GLN A 379 23.25 -8.91 -6.08
N VAL A 380 22.30 -9.47 -6.81
CA VAL A 380 22.31 -10.85 -7.28
C VAL A 380 22.39 -10.87 -8.80
N SER A 381 22.83 -12.00 -9.34
CA SER A 381 22.76 -12.30 -10.75
C SER A 381 21.64 -13.31 -10.91
N PRO A 382 20.41 -12.86 -11.17
CA PRO A 382 19.38 -13.76 -11.66
C PRO A 382 20.01 -14.60 -12.76
N SER A 383 19.88 -15.91 -12.66
CA SER A 383 20.33 -16.78 -13.73
C SER A 383 19.45 -16.47 -14.94
N THR A 384 19.82 -15.45 -15.71
CA THR A 384 19.41 -15.35 -17.10
C THR A 384 19.80 -16.69 -17.67
N VAL A 385 18.83 -17.43 -18.21
CA VAL A 385 19.11 -18.51 -19.15
C VAL A 385 20.28 -18.02 -20.00
N SER A 386 21.41 -18.70 -19.86
CA SER A 386 22.65 -18.26 -20.46
C SER A 386 22.38 -17.91 -21.91
N ASP A 387 22.83 -16.73 -22.35
CA ASP A 387 23.12 -16.40 -23.74
C ASP A 387 24.22 -17.33 -24.32
N ASP A 388 24.25 -18.61 -23.93
CA ASP A 388 24.98 -19.67 -24.62
C ASP A 388 24.09 -20.14 -25.76
N GLU A 389 24.15 -19.36 -26.82
CA GLU A 389 23.90 -19.60 -28.25
C GLU A 389 23.65 -21.06 -28.69
N THR A 390 22.66 -21.72 -28.10
CA THR A 390 21.88 -22.83 -28.65
C THR A 390 20.50 -22.81 -28.00
N VAL A 391 19.64 -21.91 -28.47
CA VAL A 391 18.19 -22.08 -28.34
C VAL A 391 17.87 -23.43 -28.98
N VAL A 392 17.71 -24.47 -28.16
CA VAL A 392 17.06 -25.68 -28.62
C VAL A 392 15.59 -25.29 -28.66
N SER A 393 15.09 -25.00 -29.86
CA SER A 393 13.66 -24.78 -30.03
C SER A 393 12.92 -26.01 -29.52
N GLU A 394 12.00 -25.79 -28.59
CA GLU A 394 11.08 -26.81 -28.09
C GLU A 394 10.07 -27.20 -29.18
N CYS A 395 9.76 -26.24 -30.04
CA CYS A 395 8.86 -26.36 -31.17
C CYS A 395 9.39 -25.58 -32.37
N ASP A 396 9.10 -26.05 -33.57
CA ASP A 396 9.27 -25.25 -34.79
C ASP A 396 7.89 -24.81 -35.34
N THR A 397 6.82 -25.45 -34.87
CA THR A 397 5.43 -25.22 -35.28
C THR A 397 4.45 -25.52 -34.14
N ASP A 398 3.25 -24.93 -34.18
CA ASP A 398 2.17 -25.20 -33.20
C ASP A 398 1.82 -26.68 -33.06
N ALA A 399 2.04 -27.46 -34.12
CA ALA A 399 1.81 -28.91 -34.13
C ALA A 399 2.75 -29.66 -33.18
N ASP A 400 3.96 -29.14 -32.94
CA ASP A 400 4.92 -29.72 -32.01
C ASP A 400 4.40 -29.55 -30.56
N CYS A 401 3.77 -28.40 -30.27
CA CYS A 401 3.20 -28.09 -28.97
C CYS A 401 1.93 -28.88 -28.65
N GLY A 402 1.06 -29.08 -29.64
CA GLY A 402 -0.14 -29.93 -29.49
C GLY A 402 0.17 -31.39 -29.18
N LEU A 403 1.38 -31.88 -29.53
CA LEU A 403 1.84 -33.23 -29.23
C LEU A 403 2.51 -33.36 -27.83
N LEU A 404 3.12 -32.28 -27.33
CA LEU A 404 3.85 -32.26 -26.05
C LEU A 404 2.93 -31.96 -24.86
N TYR A 405 2.05 -30.97 -24.98
CA TYR A 405 1.29 -30.40 -23.86
C TYR A 405 -0.24 -30.48 -23.99
N SER A 406 -0.77 -30.98 -25.12
CA SER A 406 -2.19 -31.11 -25.52
C SER A 406 -2.76 -29.94 -26.35
N GLU A 407 -4.02 -30.06 -26.82
CA GLU A 407 -4.67 -29.03 -27.65
C GLU A 407 -4.75 -27.69 -26.90
N GLY A 408 -4.34 -26.60 -27.56
CA GLY A 408 -4.37 -25.24 -26.98
C GLY A 408 -2.99 -24.60 -26.77
N TYR A 409 -1.87 -25.27 -27.08
CA TYR A 409 -0.54 -24.65 -27.07
C TYR A 409 -0.07 -24.29 -28.49
N ILE A 410 0.54 -23.12 -28.65
CA ILE A 410 1.15 -22.63 -29.90
C ILE A 410 2.65 -22.46 -29.74
N CYS A 411 3.37 -22.46 -30.86
CA CYS A 411 4.81 -22.25 -30.87
C CYS A 411 5.13 -20.76 -31.04
N ASP A 412 5.57 -20.11 -29.98
CA ASP A 412 6.03 -18.73 -30.01
C ASP A 412 7.54 -18.66 -29.73
N ASP A 413 8.28 -18.06 -30.67
CA ASP A 413 9.75 -17.97 -30.69
C ASP A 413 10.51 -19.25 -30.24
N GLY A 414 10.00 -20.41 -30.64
CA GLY A 414 10.60 -21.70 -30.32
C GLY A 414 10.25 -22.28 -28.95
N GLN A 415 9.24 -21.73 -28.26
CA GLN A 415 8.68 -22.23 -27.01
C GLN A 415 7.18 -22.54 -27.14
N CYS A 416 6.71 -23.57 -26.43
CA CYS A 416 5.29 -23.89 -26.41
C CYS A 416 4.54 -23.08 -25.36
N VAL A 417 3.81 -22.05 -25.80
CA VAL A 417 2.98 -21.21 -24.93
C VAL A 417 1.52 -21.60 -25.06
N PHE A 418 0.75 -21.53 -23.96
CA PHE A 418 -0.68 -21.82 -24.02
C PHE A 418 -1.37 -20.65 -24.72
N ALA A 419 -2.06 -20.94 -25.83
CA ALA A 419 -2.99 -20.03 -26.47
C ALA A 419 -4.24 -19.92 -25.58
N SER A 420 -4.09 -19.27 -24.43
CA SER A 420 -5.18 -18.50 -23.85
C SER A 420 -5.60 -17.47 -24.91
N SER A 421 -6.91 -17.31 -25.07
CA SER A 421 -7.56 -16.68 -26.22
C SER A 421 -7.26 -15.18 -26.33
N PHE A 422 -6.05 -14.85 -26.74
CA PHE A 422 -5.59 -13.50 -26.99
C PHE A 422 -5.44 -13.31 -28.49
N CYS A 423 -6.46 -12.73 -29.12
CA CYS A 423 -6.32 -12.29 -30.51
C CYS A 423 -5.26 -11.17 -30.57
N GLN A 424 -4.46 -11.12 -31.62
CA GLN A 424 -3.56 -9.98 -31.89
C GLN A 424 -4.07 -9.12 -33.05
N THR A 425 -4.91 -9.72 -33.89
CA THR A 425 -5.50 -9.12 -35.09
C THR A 425 -6.91 -9.68 -35.30
N ASP A 426 -7.74 -8.98 -36.08
CA ASP A 426 -9.09 -9.46 -36.43
C ASP A 426 -9.09 -10.82 -37.14
N SER A 427 -7.98 -11.18 -37.81
CA SER A 427 -7.85 -12.50 -38.46
C SER A 427 -7.75 -13.67 -37.48
N ASP A 428 -7.50 -13.39 -36.20
CA ASP A 428 -7.44 -14.39 -35.14
C ASP A 428 -8.85 -14.69 -34.56
N CYS A 429 -9.86 -13.92 -35.00
CA CYS A 429 -11.24 -14.04 -34.54
C CYS A 429 -12.18 -14.70 -35.57
N ASP A 430 -13.25 -15.30 -35.08
CA ASP A 430 -14.25 -15.94 -35.94
C ASP A 430 -15.02 -14.89 -36.78
N THR A 431 -15.60 -15.33 -37.89
CA THR A 431 -16.32 -14.43 -38.80
C THR A 431 -17.49 -13.74 -38.11
N GLY A 432 -17.41 -12.41 -37.96
CA GLY A 432 -18.38 -11.58 -37.24
C GLY A 432 -17.84 -10.98 -35.95
N GLU A 433 -16.61 -11.31 -35.57
CA GLU A 433 -15.91 -10.80 -34.39
C GLU A 433 -14.70 -9.95 -34.81
N VAL A 434 -14.26 -9.05 -33.92
CA VAL A 434 -13.06 -8.22 -34.06
C VAL A 434 -12.20 -8.36 -32.82
N CYS A 435 -10.90 -8.13 -32.98
CA CYS A 435 -9.95 -8.24 -31.90
C CYS A 435 -9.83 -6.93 -31.12
N LEU A 436 -10.25 -6.92 -29.85
CA LEU A 436 -10.12 -5.78 -28.95
C LEU A 436 -9.53 -6.22 -27.62
N ASP A 437 -8.47 -5.54 -27.16
CA ASP A 437 -7.77 -5.83 -25.89
C ASP A 437 -7.52 -7.32 -25.69
N SER A 438 -7.00 -7.93 -26.76
CA SER A 438 -6.71 -9.36 -26.80
C SER A 438 -7.94 -10.24 -26.52
N SER A 439 -9.13 -9.80 -26.91
CA SER A 439 -10.37 -10.58 -26.84
C SER A 439 -11.15 -10.45 -28.15
N CYS A 440 -11.64 -11.58 -28.67
CA CYS A 440 -12.57 -11.56 -29.81
C CYS A 440 -13.95 -11.14 -29.33
N VAL A 441 -14.44 -10.00 -29.82
CA VAL A 441 -15.76 -9.48 -29.48
C VAL A 441 -16.65 -9.42 -30.71
N ALA A 442 -17.94 -9.73 -30.56
CA ALA A 442 -18.91 -9.65 -31.65
C ALA A 442 -19.03 -8.22 -32.18
N SER A 443 -18.74 -8.03 -33.47
CA SER A 443 -18.95 -6.77 -34.16
C SER A 443 -20.37 -6.73 -34.73
N ASP A 444 -21.17 -5.74 -34.34
CA ASP A 444 -22.47 -5.46 -34.96
C ASP A 444 -22.34 -4.67 -36.29
N CYS A 445 -21.17 -4.74 -36.93
CA CYS A 445 -20.96 -4.21 -38.27
C CYS A 445 -21.60 -5.16 -39.28
N ASP A 446 -22.86 -4.89 -39.64
CA ASP A 446 -23.60 -5.62 -40.67
C ASP A 446 -22.88 -5.49 -42.03
N TYR A 447 -22.03 -6.47 -42.36
CA TYR A 447 -21.40 -6.63 -43.68
C TYR A 447 -22.44 -7.11 -44.72
N GLY A 448 -23.54 -6.39 -44.86
CA GLY A 448 -24.61 -6.65 -45.81
C GLY A 448 -24.50 -5.81 -47.08
N GLU A 449 -24.32 -6.49 -48.22
CA GLU A 449 -24.62 -6.22 -49.66
C GLU A 449 -24.59 -4.78 -50.27
N TYR A 450 -24.42 -3.69 -49.53
CA TYR A 450 -24.54 -2.31 -50.03
C TYR A 450 -23.21 -1.56 -50.20
N CYS A 451 -22.07 -2.11 -49.74
CA CYS A 451 -20.77 -1.47 -49.92
C CYS A 451 -20.12 -1.90 -51.25
N LYS A 452 -20.02 -0.99 -52.22
CA LYS A 452 -19.20 -1.23 -53.43
C LYS A 452 -17.74 -1.00 -53.12
N ALA A 453 -16.88 -1.87 -53.65
CA ALA A 453 -15.43 -1.76 -53.50
C ALA A 453 -14.91 -0.38 -53.96
N GLY A 454 -14.34 0.38 -53.02
CA GLY A 454 -13.62 1.63 -53.28
C GLY A 454 -14.20 2.89 -52.62
N GLU A 455 -15.21 2.81 -51.76
CA GLU A 455 -15.71 3.95 -50.96
C GLU A 455 -15.78 3.57 -49.46
N SER A 456 -15.43 4.51 -48.57
CA SER A 456 -15.54 4.34 -47.11
C SER A 456 -17.00 4.40 -46.68
N CYS A 457 -17.40 3.52 -45.77
CA CYS A 457 -18.77 3.42 -45.27
C CYS A 457 -18.74 3.38 -43.75
N CYS A 458 -18.81 4.57 -43.14
CA CYS A 458 -19.22 4.77 -41.76
C CYS A 458 -20.14 6.00 -41.75
N ASP A 459 -21.45 5.79 -41.93
CA ASP A 459 -22.44 6.83 -41.61
C ASP A 459 -23.59 6.13 -40.88
N TYR A 460 -23.65 6.33 -39.56
CA TYR A 460 -24.73 5.81 -38.73
C TYR A 460 -25.60 6.95 -38.16
N VAL A 461 -26.86 6.61 -37.95
CA VAL A 461 -27.97 7.53 -37.74
C VAL A 461 -27.83 8.35 -36.43
N ALA A 462 -27.82 9.68 -36.59
CA ALA A 462 -27.98 10.75 -35.61
C ALA A 462 -28.30 10.35 -34.15
N GLY A 463 -27.34 10.52 -33.24
CA GLY A 463 -27.59 10.48 -31.79
C GLY A 463 -26.40 10.19 -30.86
N TYR A 464 -25.24 9.78 -31.39
CA TYR A 464 -24.04 9.50 -30.59
C TYR A 464 -22.83 10.23 -31.20
N ASN A 465 -21.93 10.73 -30.34
CA ASN A 465 -20.69 11.39 -30.76
C ASN A 465 -19.67 10.35 -31.25
N GLU A 466 -19.15 10.56 -32.44
CA GLU A 466 -18.01 9.81 -32.98
C GLU A 466 -16.74 10.16 -32.20
N ASN A 467 -15.92 9.17 -31.89
CA ASN A 467 -14.60 9.36 -31.30
C ASN A 467 -13.66 8.22 -31.72
N VAL A 468 -12.37 8.38 -31.41
CA VAL A 468 -11.31 7.43 -31.78
C VAL A 468 -11.58 5.99 -31.29
N TYR A 469 -12.44 5.80 -30.30
CA TYR A 469 -12.79 4.48 -29.77
C TYR A 469 -13.87 3.77 -30.56
N ASN A 470 -14.71 4.49 -31.33
CA ASN A 470 -15.79 3.89 -32.12
C ASN A 470 -15.65 4.07 -33.64
N CYS A 471 -14.75 4.94 -34.10
CA CYS A 471 -14.45 5.11 -35.53
C CYS A 471 -12.95 5.40 -35.77
N PRO A 472 -12.05 4.42 -35.51
CA PRO A 472 -10.60 4.65 -35.53
C PRO A 472 -10.04 4.92 -36.93
N SER A 473 -10.80 4.57 -37.97
CA SER A 473 -10.39 4.68 -39.37
C SER A 473 -10.56 6.09 -39.96
N ASP A 474 -11.40 6.94 -39.36
CA ASP A 474 -11.86 8.21 -39.96
C ASP A 474 -11.92 9.40 -38.97
N CYS A 475 -11.42 9.27 -37.73
CA CYS A 475 -11.48 10.35 -36.74
C CYS A 475 -10.12 10.61 -36.07
N ASN A 476 -9.33 11.55 -36.62
CA ASN A 476 -8.01 11.98 -36.11
C ASN A 476 -8.10 13.34 -35.40
N CYS A 477 -9.00 13.48 -34.42
CA CYS A 477 -9.15 14.75 -33.70
C CYS A 477 -9.13 14.52 -32.19
N GLY A 478 -8.23 15.20 -31.48
CA GLY A 478 -8.05 15.11 -30.03
C GLY A 478 -7.04 14.04 -29.60
N ASP A 479 -6.14 13.61 -30.50
CA ASP A 479 -5.11 12.61 -30.21
C ASP A 479 -3.77 13.24 -29.76
N GLY A 480 -3.67 14.57 -29.78
CA GLY A 480 -2.48 15.33 -29.38
C GLY A 480 -1.32 15.28 -30.38
N VAL A 481 -1.53 14.79 -31.61
CA VAL A 481 -0.49 14.59 -32.62
C VAL A 481 -0.85 15.27 -33.94
N CYS A 482 -0.28 16.46 -34.18
CA CYS A 482 -0.48 17.19 -35.44
C CYS A 482 0.03 16.42 -36.68
N ASP A 483 -0.86 15.85 -37.48
CA ASP A 483 -0.52 15.01 -38.65
C ASP A 483 -0.87 15.63 -40.03
N GLY A 484 -0.66 14.85 -41.10
CA GLY A 484 -0.80 15.31 -42.48
C GLY A 484 -2.23 15.64 -42.90
N ILE A 485 -3.24 15.21 -42.14
CA ILE A 485 -4.67 15.47 -42.40
C ILE A 485 -5.08 16.80 -41.77
N GLU A 486 -4.57 17.11 -40.59
CA GLU A 486 -4.90 18.32 -39.83
C GLU A 486 -4.15 19.57 -40.32
N SER A 487 -3.06 19.38 -41.07
CA SER A 487 -2.19 20.45 -41.58
C SER A 487 -2.60 21.03 -42.95
N ASP A 488 -3.63 20.49 -43.61
CA ASP A 488 -4.04 20.91 -44.97
C ASP A 488 -5.23 21.89 -44.94
N ALA A 489 -4.95 23.16 -44.63
CA ALA A 489 -5.92 24.27 -44.64
C ALA A 489 -6.36 24.72 -46.05
N SER A 490 -6.54 23.79 -47.00
CA SER A 490 -6.87 24.10 -48.40
C SER A 490 -8.23 23.58 -48.90
N SER A 491 -8.97 22.79 -48.10
CA SER A 491 -10.40 22.53 -48.34
C SER A 491 -11.25 23.49 -47.50
N GLY A 492 -11.85 24.49 -48.14
CA GLY A 492 -12.67 25.52 -47.48
C GLY A 492 -14.01 25.02 -46.92
N ASP A 493 -13.96 24.07 -45.99
CA ASP A 493 -15.07 23.64 -45.14
C ASP A 493 -14.68 23.85 -43.68
N SER A 494 -15.56 24.44 -42.89
CA SER A 494 -15.22 25.17 -41.66
C SER A 494 -15.30 24.38 -40.36
N ASP A 495 -15.03 23.07 -40.38
CA ASP A 495 -15.03 22.20 -39.19
C ASP A 495 -13.80 21.28 -39.19
N TYR A 496 -12.60 21.86 -39.04
CA TYR A 496 -11.37 21.08 -38.89
C TYR A 496 -10.68 21.35 -37.56
N CYS A 497 -10.20 20.24 -36.99
CA CYS A 497 -9.63 20.05 -35.67
C CYS A 497 -8.30 20.78 -35.49
N ALA A 498 -8.37 22.07 -35.17
CA ALA A 498 -7.19 22.91 -34.98
C ALA A 498 -6.50 22.73 -33.61
N GLU A 499 -7.08 21.94 -32.70
CA GLU A 499 -6.66 21.87 -31.30
C GLU A 499 -5.33 21.13 -31.12
N ASP A 500 -5.02 20.14 -31.96
CA ASP A 500 -3.77 19.36 -31.88
C ASP A 500 -2.59 20.03 -32.60
N CYS A 501 -2.85 20.92 -33.57
CA CYS A 501 -1.84 21.71 -34.28
C CYS A 501 -1.60 23.12 -33.68
N GLY A 502 -2.20 23.44 -32.54
CA GLY A 502 -1.97 24.69 -31.81
C GLY A 502 -2.67 25.92 -32.39
N GLY A 503 -3.83 25.75 -33.03
CA GLY A 503 -4.68 26.86 -33.46
C GLY A 503 -5.26 27.62 -32.27
N GLU A 504 -4.94 28.91 -32.15
CA GLU A 504 -5.53 29.77 -31.13
C GLU A 504 -7.06 29.85 -31.32
N LYS A 505 -7.81 29.60 -30.25
CA LYS A 505 -9.27 29.78 -30.22
C LYS A 505 -9.59 31.26 -30.46
N GLU A 506 -10.36 31.56 -31.51
CA GLU A 506 -11.05 32.85 -31.58
C GLU A 506 -12.08 32.89 -30.44
N GLU A 507 -11.73 33.57 -29.35
CA GLU A 507 -12.68 33.88 -28.29
C GLU A 507 -13.79 34.77 -28.84
N GLU A 508 -15.03 34.28 -28.79
CA GLU A 508 -16.20 35.13 -28.97
C GLU A 508 -16.20 36.22 -27.89
N GLN A 509 -16.24 37.44 -28.41
CA GLN A 509 -16.21 38.72 -27.74
C GLN A 509 -17.37 38.89 -26.75
N GLU A 510 -17.12 38.76 -25.44
CA GLU A 510 -17.91 39.46 -24.42
C GLU A 510 -17.22 40.74 -23.94
N ASP A 511 -17.89 41.85 -24.24
CA ASP A 511 -17.48 43.23 -24.10
C ASP A 511 -17.54 43.71 -22.63
N VAL A 512 -16.45 43.65 -21.85
CA VAL A 512 -16.31 44.50 -20.64
C VAL A 512 -14.86 44.96 -20.39
N SER A 513 -14.58 46.18 -20.87
CA SER A 513 -13.67 47.20 -20.33
C SER A 513 -13.00 46.92 -18.97
N GLY A 514 -11.67 46.82 -18.95
CA GLY A 514 -10.88 46.89 -17.71
C GLY A 514 -9.36 46.84 -17.90
N SER A 515 -8.76 47.98 -18.25
CA SER A 515 -7.31 48.22 -18.29
C SER A 515 -6.64 47.99 -16.92
N LEU A 516 -5.49 47.29 -16.89
CA LEU A 516 -4.22 47.80 -16.33
C LEU A 516 -3.06 46.81 -16.51
N GLU A 517 -1.94 47.36 -16.99
CA GLU A 517 -0.63 46.76 -17.25
C GLU A 517 0.06 46.18 -16.00
N GLY A 518 0.96 45.21 -16.19
CA GLY A 518 1.92 44.78 -15.17
C GLY A 518 2.87 43.70 -15.68
N ASP A 519 4.09 44.12 -16.02
CA ASP A 519 5.18 43.36 -16.64
C ASP A 519 5.70 42.16 -15.82
N VAL A 520 6.21 41.16 -16.54
CA VAL A 520 7.04 40.06 -16.03
C VAL A 520 8.50 40.55 -15.94
N GLU A 521 9.08 40.54 -14.73
CA GLU A 521 10.53 40.57 -14.54
C GLU A 521 11.03 39.24 -13.98
N GLU A 522 11.86 38.55 -14.76
CA GLU A 522 12.83 37.58 -14.27
C GLU A 522 13.89 38.32 -13.44
N ASP A 523 14.28 37.79 -12.28
CA ASP A 523 15.56 38.17 -11.69
C ASP A 523 16.26 37.00 -10.98
N ASN A 524 17.33 36.55 -11.63
CA ASN A 524 18.34 35.66 -11.09
C ASN A 524 19.32 36.47 -10.23
N GLY A 525 19.46 36.11 -8.95
CA GLY A 525 20.72 36.24 -8.23
C GLY A 525 20.72 37.10 -6.97
N SER A 526 20.54 36.47 -5.80
CA SER A 526 21.07 37.00 -4.54
C SER A 526 21.16 35.90 -3.45
N GLY A 527 22.03 34.91 -3.67
CA GLY A 527 22.26 33.84 -2.69
C GLY A 527 23.21 34.22 -1.54
N ILE A 528 24.12 35.17 -1.72
CA ILE A 528 25.24 35.36 -0.76
C ILE A 528 24.84 36.27 0.43
N LEU A 529 23.92 37.22 0.23
CA LEU A 529 23.55 38.17 1.29
C LEU A 529 22.67 37.54 2.39
N THR A 530 21.83 36.58 2.00
CA THR A 530 20.89 35.87 2.88
C THR A 530 21.64 34.99 3.90
N TRP A 531 22.70 34.30 3.45
CA TRP A 531 23.54 33.47 4.31
C TRP A 531 24.32 34.28 5.35
N ILE A 532 24.74 35.50 5.03
CA ILE A 532 25.44 36.39 5.97
C ILE A 532 24.50 36.84 7.10
N ILE A 533 23.22 37.09 6.80
CA ILE A 533 22.22 37.49 7.80
C ILE A 533 21.91 36.33 8.76
N VAL A 534 21.76 35.10 8.24
CA VAL A 534 21.54 33.90 9.05
C VAL A 534 22.73 33.64 9.98
N LEU A 535 23.96 33.80 9.50
CA LEU A 535 25.17 33.60 10.32
C LEU A 535 25.27 34.63 11.45
N LEU A 536 24.90 35.89 11.20
CA LEU A 536 24.88 36.94 12.24
C LEU A 536 23.80 36.70 13.30
N LEU A 537 22.64 36.15 12.92
CA LEU A 537 21.58 35.77 13.86
C LEU A 537 22.02 34.63 14.78
N LEU A 538 22.70 33.61 14.25
CA LEU A 538 23.21 32.49 15.05
C LEU A 538 24.29 32.93 16.05
N ILE A 539 25.18 33.84 15.64
CA ILE A 539 26.17 34.43 16.55
C ILE A 539 25.49 35.28 17.62
N GLY A 540 24.45 36.04 17.26
CA GLY A 540 23.64 36.83 18.20
C GLY A 540 22.94 35.96 19.26
N LEU A 541 22.35 34.84 18.85
CA LEU A 541 21.69 33.88 19.75
C LEU A 541 22.70 33.16 20.66
N GLY A 542 23.87 32.79 20.14
CA GLY A 542 24.93 32.18 20.94
C GLY A 542 25.49 33.10 22.03
N VAL A 543 25.73 34.38 21.69
CA VAL A 543 26.22 35.39 22.65
C VAL A 543 25.12 35.78 23.65
N GLY A 544 23.86 35.90 23.19
CA GLY A 544 22.71 36.18 24.05
C GLY A 544 22.42 35.06 25.06
N GLY A 545 22.47 33.81 24.61
CA GLY A 545 22.28 32.62 25.45
C GLY A 545 23.36 32.48 26.52
N TYR A 546 24.63 32.70 26.16
CA TYR A 546 25.75 32.66 27.10
C TYR A 546 25.66 33.76 28.18
N PHE A 547 25.20 34.96 27.82
CA PHE A 547 25.03 36.05 28.78
C PHE A 547 23.82 35.86 29.71
N ALA A 548 22.73 35.28 29.22
CA ALA A 548 21.55 34.94 30.02
C ALA A 548 21.82 33.81 31.03
N TYR A 549 22.60 32.80 30.62
CA TYR A 549 23.07 31.71 31.50
C TYR A 549 23.98 32.23 32.63
N LYS A 550 24.97 33.06 32.30
CA LYS A 550 25.95 33.57 33.27
C LYS A 550 25.35 34.54 34.31
N LYS A 551 24.24 35.22 34.00
CA LYS A 551 23.56 36.16 34.92
C LYS A 551 22.42 35.55 35.74
N GLY A 552 22.12 34.26 35.61
CA GLY A 552 21.10 33.59 36.44
C GLY A 552 19.64 34.00 36.15
N TYR A 553 19.36 34.58 34.98
CA TYR A 553 18.00 35.00 34.61
C TYR A 553 17.05 33.81 34.36
N LEU A 554 17.59 32.65 34.00
CA LEU A 554 16.83 31.41 33.72
C LEU A 554 16.09 30.86 34.95
N ASP A 555 16.69 30.93 36.15
CA ASP A 555 16.05 30.49 37.40
C ASP A 555 14.84 31.36 37.77
N THR A 556 14.83 32.63 37.36
CA THR A 556 13.73 33.56 37.65
C THR A 556 12.53 33.33 36.73
N ILE A 557 12.76 32.81 35.52
CA ILE A 557 11.71 32.45 34.55
C ILE A 557 11.09 31.10 34.92
N LEU A 558 11.91 30.12 35.31
CA LEU A 558 11.44 28.79 35.74
C LEU A 558 10.63 28.82 37.05
N GLN A 559 10.94 29.76 37.97
CA GLN A 559 10.14 29.95 39.18
C GLN A 559 8.76 30.56 38.94
N LYS A 560 8.54 31.25 37.80
CA LYS A 560 7.22 31.77 37.43
C LYS A 560 6.26 30.68 36.91
N PHE A 561 6.79 29.57 36.40
CA PHE A 561 5.98 28.43 35.97
C PHE A 561 5.61 27.46 37.11
N LYS A 562 6.27 27.55 38.28
CA LYS A 562 6.02 26.66 39.44
C LYS A 562 5.06 27.21 40.50
N LYS A 563 4.49 28.40 40.30
CA LYS A 563 3.59 29.07 41.26
C LYS A 563 2.23 29.42 40.66
N SER A 564 1.40 28.40 40.39
CA SER A 564 -0.05 28.55 40.47
C SER A 564 -0.70 27.22 40.86
N GLY A 565 -0.62 26.89 42.16
CA GLY A 565 -1.56 25.97 42.79
C GLY A 565 -2.48 26.77 43.72
N GLY A 566 -3.77 26.45 43.77
CA GLY A 566 -4.66 26.94 44.83
C GLY A 566 -6.16 26.78 44.55
N LYS A 567 -6.77 25.75 45.17
CA LYS A 567 -8.23 25.56 45.29
C LYS A 567 -8.83 26.53 46.32
N GLY A 568 -10.00 27.10 45.98
CA GLY A 568 -10.95 27.77 46.88
C GLY A 568 -12.28 28.00 46.14
N PRO A 569 -13.46 27.93 46.80
CA PRO A 569 -14.68 27.41 46.19
C PRO A 569 -15.56 28.48 45.52
N SER A 570 -16.13 28.20 44.36
CA SER A 570 -17.30 28.92 43.82
C SER A 570 -17.94 28.20 42.63
N GLN A 571 -19.27 28.02 42.72
CA GLN A 571 -20.30 27.84 41.69
C GLN A 571 -20.02 26.94 40.47
N GLN A 572 -20.80 25.85 40.39
CA GLN A 572 -21.00 25.06 39.17
C GLN A 572 -21.52 25.95 38.03
N VAL A 573 -20.63 26.30 37.13
CA VAL A 573 -20.95 26.62 35.74
C VAL A 573 -20.65 25.34 34.97
N GLN A 574 -21.63 24.77 34.28
CA GLN A 574 -21.37 23.62 33.41
C GLN A 574 -20.32 24.03 32.36
N PRO A 575 -19.28 23.22 32.14
CA PRO A 575 -18.31 23.52 31.09
C PRO A 575 -19.01 23.44 29.74
N SER A 576 -18.78 24.46 28.90
CA SER A 576 -19.04 24.40 27.46
C SER A 576 -18.36 23.16 26.90
N TYR A 577 -19.10 22.35 26.14
CA TYR A 577 -18.54 21.25 25.38
C TYR A 577 -17.49 21.83 24.42
N ASN A 578 -16.25 21.36 24.55
CA ASN A 578 -15.20 21.63 23.58
C ASN A 578 -15.11 20.38 22.70
N PRO A 579 -15.29 20.48 21.38
CA PRO A 579 -15.14 19.34 20.49
C PRO A 579 -13.71 18.79 20.56
N PHE A 580 -13.59 17.48 20.36
CA PHE A 580 -12.31 16.79 20.28
C PHE A 580 -11.53 17.33 19.07
N THR A 581 -10.53 18.16 19.35
CA THR A 581 -9.48 18.51 18.38
C THR A 581 -8.31 17.56 18.61
N SER A 582 -7.79 17.01 17.52
CA SER A 582 -6.87 15.87 17.49
C SER A 582 -5.73 15.96 18.51
N ARG A 583 -5.79 15.06 19.50
CA ARG A 583 -4.61 14.41 20.08
C ARG A 583 -4.97 12.95 20.30
N VAL A 584 -4.48 12.11 19.40
CA VAL A 584 -4.44 10.66 19.58
C VAL A 584 -3.70 10.42 20.90
N GLN A 585 -4.44 9.98 21.92
CA GLN A 585 -3.83 9.39 23.11
C GLN A 585 -3.80 7.90 22.85
N GLY A 586 -2.60 7.34 22.73
CA GLY A 586 -2.41 5.89 22.73
C GLY A 586 -3.02 5.26 23.99
N PRO A 587 -3.26 3.94 23.96
CA PRO A 587 -3.91 3.24 25.06
C PRO A 587 -3.18 3.48 26.39
N PRO A 588 -3.91 3.61 27.51
CA PRO A 588 -3.29 3.80 28.81
C PRO A 588 -2.46 2.55 29.18
N LYS A 589 -1.14 2.73 29.34
CA LYS A 589 -0.24 1.69 29.86
C LYS A 589 -0.83 1.10 31.15
N ARG A 590 -1.08 -0.21 31.16
CA ARG A 590 -1.51 -0.91 32.38
C ARG A 590 -0.39 -0.82 33.42
N PRO A 591 -0.69 -0.49 34.68
CA PRO A 591 0.32 -0.44 35.72
C PRO A 591 0.72 -1.85 36.19
N TYR A 592 1.97 -2.20 35.87
CA TYR A 592 2.87 -3.25 36.42
C TYR A 592 2.41 -4.71 36.45
#